data_AF-A0A830BGX4-F1
#
_entry.id   AF-A0A830BGX4-F1
#
_cell.length_a   1.000
_cell.length_b   1.000
_cell.length_c   1.000
_cell.angle_alpha   90.00
_cell.angle_beta   90.00
_cell.angle_gamma   90.00
#
_symmetry.space_group_name_H-M   'P 1'
#
loop_
_entity.id
_entity.type
_entity.pdbx_description
1 polymer ?
#
loop_
_entity_poly.entity_id
_entity_poly.type
_entity_poly.pdbx_seq_one_letter_code
_entity_poly.pdbx_strand_id
1 'polypeptide(L)'
;MASSEIEIVSDTNEHKPSNGNPNEVHIIDVFSASAYGDFDKLRKFVESDGSSVSQPDGNGYYPLQWAALNNFADIVQYIIEHGGNVNAKDNAGQTALHWAAVRGSIAAADVLLKNGARVEAADVNGYRPVHVAAQYGQTAFLNYVVAKYQADFDVPDNDGRSPLHWAAYKGFADTIRLLLFRDASQGKQDKEGCTPLHWGALRGNVEACSVLAHAGSKEELTLKDKAGKTPIELASDKGHRHIALFLSNALRSQSKRWNNKICAARGGEVGYAPILFSLVVISTILFISCVLFAPNLTKVTATVGLWGWTAVSLALGSLVMFVRLSSKDPGYVKTRTGDHSDAEDPLLNIDLNGNSNWNGNWSQLCPTCKIIRPVRSKHCAVCKRCVEQFDHHCPWISNCVGKRNKRDFVIFLCMGTLTASISGAITLQRIWTSVPAVSTGETWAHNVIFNHPGITVFLVIDAAIFIAAATLLSVQAVQIARNITTNEVANAIRYGYLRGPDGRFRNPYNHGCWKNCSDFLINGHTDDDEIAWQPLQQVAR
;
A
#
# COMPACT_ATOMS: atom_id res chain seq x y z
N MET A 1 -12.43 19.26 20.05
CA MET A 1 -12.93 18.05 19.37
C MET A 1 -12.71 16.87 20.31
N ALA A 2 -13.61 16.70 21.28
CA ALA A 2 -13.62 15.55 22.20
C ALA A 2 -15.10 15.20 22.43
N SER A 3 -15.40 13.90 22.41
CA SER A 3 -16.73 13.25 22.46
C SER A 3 -17.57 13.30 21.17
N SER A 4 -17.09 12.64 20.11
CA SER A 4 -17.89 12.30 18.92
C SER A 4 -17.69 10.84 18.50
N GLU A 5 -17.09 10.04 19.38
CA GLU A 5 -16.93 8.59 19.21
C GLU A 5 -18.10 7.90 19.90
N ILE A 6 -18.62 6.81 19.31
CA ILE A 6 -19.65 6.01 19.98
C ILE A 6 -18.98 5.32 21.17
N GLU A 7 -19.36 5.72 22.38
CA GLU A 7 -18.88 5.06 23.59
C GLU A 7 -19.53 3.67 23.66
N ILE A 8 -18.78 2.65 23.26
CA ILE A 8 -19.18 1.27 23.48
C ILE A 8 -18.95 0.99 24.96
N VAL A 9 -20.04 0.98 25.74
CA VAL A 9 -19.98 0.55 27.13
C VAL A 9 -19.63 -0.94 27.14
N SER A 10 -18.39 -1.26 27.53
CA SER A 10 -18.07 -2.60 28.02
C SER A 10 -18.58 -2.68 29.45
N ASP A 11 -19.47 -3.63 29.76
CA ASP A 11 -19.99 -3.83 31.11
C ASP A 11 -18.86 -4.05 32.11
N THR A 12 -18.51 -3.00 32.86
CA THR A 12 -17.71 -3.06 34.09
C THR A 12 -18.53 -2.65 35.32
N ASN A 13 -19.85 -2.88 35.28
CA ASN A 13 -20.67 -2.77 36.49
C ASN A 13 -20.48 -4.04 37.34
N GLU A 14 -19.47 -4.01 38.21
CA GLU A 14 -19.35 -4.92 39.35
C GLU A 14 -20.59 -4.79 40.25
N HIS A 15 -21.59 -5.64 40.03
CA HIS A 15 -22.43 -6.09 41.14
C HIS A 15 -21.62 -7.11 41.94
N LYS A 16 -21.35 -6.80 43.21
CA LYS A 16 -20.69 -7.73 44.15
C LYS A 16 -21.35 -9.11 44.09
N PRO A 17 -20.63 -10.19 43.76
CA PRO A 17 -21.21 -11.51 43.78
C PRO A 17 -21.32 -12.01 45.22
N SER A 18 -22.52 -12.37 45.63
CA SER A 18 -22.71 -13.35 46.70
C SER A 18 -22.33 -14.72 46.16
N ASN A 19 -21.22 -15.27 46.66
CA ASN A 19 -20.76 -16.67 46.52
C ASN A 19 -21.14 -17.38 45.19
N GLY A 20 -20.32 -17.19 44.15
CA GLY A 20 -20.36 -17.91 42.88
C GLY A 20 -19.04 -17.77 42.12
N ASN A 21 -18.75 -18.73 41.24
CA ASN A 21 -17.50 -18.86 40.48
C ASN A 21 -17.26 -17.64 39.56
N PRO A 22 -16.10 -16.95 39.58
CA PRO A 22 -15.90 -15.64 38.91
C PRO A 22 -15.95 -15.62 37.37
N ASN A 23 -16.25 -16.75 36.72
CA ASN A 23 -16.36 -16.87 35.26
C ASN A 23 -17.78 -17.20 34.77
N GLU A 24 -18.78 -17.21 35.64
CA GLU A 24 -20.15 -17.52 35.25
C GLU A 24 -20.90 -16.23 34.88
N VAL A 25 -21.22 -16.09 33.59
CA VAL A 25 -21.99 -14.95 33.08
C VAL A 25 -23.43 -15.07 33.61
N HIS A 26 -23.79 -14.21 34.57
CA HIS A 26 -25.11 -14.19 35.15
C HIS A 26 -26.12 -13.55 34.19
N ILE A 27 -26.88 -14.39 33.49
CA ILE A 27 -28.00 -13.97 32.64
C ILE A 27 -29.26 -13.89 33.51
N ILE A 28 -29.74 -12.67 33.73
CA ILE A 28 -30.77 -12.35 34.72
C ILE A 28 -32.01 -11.70 34.11
N ASP A 29 -31.92 -11.23 32.87
CA ASP A 29 -32.98 -10.50 32.17
C ASP A 29 -32.90 -10.65 30.64
N VAL A 30 -33.86 -10.05 29.93
CA VAL A 30 -33.92 -10.06 28.47
C VAL A 30 -32.71 -9.36 27.83
N PHE A 31 -32.07 -8.41 28.51
CA PHE A 31 -30.94 -7.64 27.98
C PHE A 31 -29.65 -8.46 28.00
N SER A 32 -29.29 -9.02 29.16
CA SER A 32 -28.16 -9.93 29.33
C SER A 32 -28.32 -11.20 28.48
N ALA A 33 -29.53 -11.77 28.40
CA ALA A 33 -29.79 -12.91 27.50
C ALA A 33 -29.53 -12.54 26.03
N SER A 34 -29.95 -11.34 25.61
CA SER A 34 -29.71 -10.82 24.26
C SER A 34 -28.24 -10.47 23.99
N ALA A 35 -27.53 -9.97 25.00
CA ALA A 35 -26.11 -9.60 24.89
C ALA A 35 -25.18 -10.80 24.82
N TYR A 36 -25.54 -11.91 25.50
CA TYR A 36 -24.71 -13.12 25.59
C TYR A 36 -25.18 -14.29 24.72
N GLY A 37 -26.34 -14.18 24.08
CA GLY A 37 -26.80 -15.18 23.11
C GLY A 37 -27.55 -16.36 23.71
N ASP A 38 -28.07 -16.23 24.94
CA ASP A 38 -28.82 -17.30 25.61
C ASP A 38 -30.29 -17.24 25.20
N PHE A 39 -30.59 -17.85 24.06
CA PHE A 39 -31.91 -17.83 23.45
C PHE A 39 -32.99 -18.50 24.31
N ASP A 40 -32.64 -19.57 25.02
CA ASP A 40 -33.58 -20.31 25.87
C ASP A 40 -33.99 -19.48 27.09
N LYS A 41 -33.03 -18.79 27.73
CA LYS A 41 -33.38 -17.86 28.82
C LYS A 41 -34.15 -16.66 28.34
N LEU A 42 -33.78 -16.08 27.19
CA LEU A 42 -34.55 -14.99 26.59
C LEU A 42 -36.01 -15.41 26.41
N ARG A 43 -36.24 -16.59 25.82
CA ARG A 43 -37.58 -17.14 25.62
C ARG A 43 -38.33 -17.29 26.95
N LYS A 44 -37.67 -17.88 27.96
CA LYS A 44 -38.26 -18.02 29.29
C LYS A 44 -38.66 -16.67 29.88
N PHE A 45 -37.78 -15.66 29.82
CA PHE A 45 -38.08 -14.33 30.34
C PHE A 45 -39.28 -13.68 29.64
N VAL A 46 -39.40 -13.85 28.32
CA VAL A 46 -40.50 -13.25 27.53
C VAL A 46 -41.80 -14.02 27.71
N GLU A 47 -41.79 -15.35 27.56
CA GLU A 47 -42.99 -16.18 27.52
C GLU A 47 -43.50 -16.59 28.90
N SER A 48 -42.60 -16.87 29.84
CA SER A 48 -42.97 -17.33 31.20
C SER A 48 -43.04 -16.17 32.18
N ASP A 49 -42.03 -15.29 32.17
CA ASP A 49 -41.93 -14.20 33.16
C ASP A 49 -42.60 -12.90 32.67
N GLY A 50 -43.06 -12.86 31.42
CA GLY A 50 -43.79 -11.72 30.84
C GLY A 50 -42.93 -10.47 30.61
N SER A 51 -41.61 -10.63 30.52
CA SER A 51 -40.67 -9.53 30.32
C SER A 51 -40.83 -8.89 28.95
N SER A 52 -40.87 -7.56 28.89
CA SER A 52 -41.04 -6.82 27.64
C SER A 52 -39.72 -6.68 26.87
N VAL A 53 -39.74 -6.96 25.58
CA VAL A 53 -38.62 -6.69 24.65
C VAL A 53 -38.74 -5.35 23.90
N SER A 54 -39.80 -4.60 24.21
CA SER A 54 -40.11 -3.29 23.59
C SER A 54 -39.69 -2.10 24.45
N GLN A 55 -39.13 -2.33 25.64
CA GLN A 55 -38.66 -1.31 26.56
C GLN A 55 -37.14 -1.33 26.64
N PRO A 56 -36.49 -0.16 26.82
CA PRO A 56 -35.06 -0.10 27.05
C PRO A 56 -34.67 -0.50 28.47
N ASP A 57 -33.39 -0.82 28.67
CA ASP A 57 -32.78 -1.00 29.98
C ASP A 57 -32.58 0.36 30.70
N GLY A 58 -31.99 0.32 31.89
CA GLY A 58 -31.71 1.53 32.68
C GLY A 58 -30.78 2.55 32.00
N ASN A 59 -30.04 2.15 30.96
CA ASN A 59 -29.16 3.03 30.18
C ASN A 59 -29.82 3.55 28.90
N GLY A 60 -31.04 3.11 28.58
CA GLY A 60 -31.75 3.49 27.36
C GLY A 60 -31.50 2.55 26.18
N TYR A 61 -30.91 1.36 26.38
CA TYR A 61 -30.63 0.40 25.31
C TYR A 61 -31.67 -0.71 25.25
N TYR A 62 -32.06 -1.07 24.04
CA TYR A 62 -33.06 -2.12 23.79
C TYR A 62 -32.40 -3.50 23.69
N PRO A 63 -33.09 -4.60 24.05
CA PRO A 63 -32.55 -5.95 23.89
C PRO A 63 -32.15 -6.23 22.43
N LEU A 64 -32.90 -5.67 21.48
CA LEU A 64 -32.62 -5.76 20.06
C LEU A 64 -31.25 -5.18 19.68
N GLN A 65 -30.81 -4.10 20.33
CA GLN A 65 -29.51 -3.47 20.08
C GLN A 65 -28.36 -4.35 20.60
N TRP A 66 -28.52 -4.95 21.79
CA TRP A 66 -27.56 -5.90 22.36
C TRP A 66 -27.37 -7.16 21.48
N ALA A 67 -28.48 -7.73 21.01
CA ALA A 67 -28.45 -8.87 20.09
C ALA A 67 -27.80 -8.51 18.75
N ALA A 68 -28.12 -7.33 18.22
CA ALA A 68 -27.57 -6.84 16.96
C ALA A 68 -26.06 -6.58 17.04
N LEU A 69 -25.60 -5.97 18.14
CA LEU A 69 -24.17 -5.75 18.39
C LEU A 69 -23.39 -7.06 18.38
N ASN A 70 -23.93 -8.13 18.97
CA ASN A 70 -23.24 -9.42 19.10
C ASN A 70 -23.55 -10.42 17.98
N ASN A 71 -24.27 -10.00 16.93
CA ASN A 71 -24.56 -10.80 15.73
C ASN A 71 -25.44 -12.05 15.98
N PHE A 72 -26.29 -12.03 17.00
CA PHE A 72 -27.27 -13.12 17.26
C PHE A 72 -28.54 -12.93 16.42
N ALA A 73 -28.47 -13.34 15.16
CA ALA A 73 -29.52 -13.11 14.17
C ALA A 73 -30.87 -13.78 14.52
N ASP A 74 -30.82 -14.94 15.17
CA ASP A 74 -31.97 -15.69 15.69
C ASP A 74 -32.66 -14.94 16.83
N ILE A 75 -31.90 -14.42 17.79
CA ILE A 75 -32.41 -13.58 18.87
C ILE A 75 -32.99 -12.28 18.30
N VAL A 76 -32.32 -11.64 17.34
CA VAL A 76 -32.82 -10.43 16.67
C VAL A 76 -34.19 -10.72 16.03
N GLN A 77 -34.33 -11.82 15.30
CA GLN A 77 -35.59 -12.21 14.67
C GLN A 77 -36.69 -12.43 15.73
N TYR A 78 -36.38 -13.19 16.79
CA TYR A 78 -37.33 -13.46 17.87
C TYR A 78 -37.81 -12.19 18.57
N ILE A 79 -36.90 -11.27 18.91
CA ILE A 79 -37.26 -10.00 19.57
C ILE A 79 -38.21 -9.20 18.68
N ILE A 80 -37.98 -9.14 17.37
CA ILE A 80 -38.86 -8.42 16.42
C ILE A 80 -40.25 -9.08 16.38
N GLU A 81 -40.32 -10.40 16.31
CA GLU A 81 -41.59 -11.17 16.31
C GLU A 81 -42.40 -10.97 17.60
N HIS A 82 -41.72 -10.69 18.71
CA HIS A 82 -42.34 -10.48 20.04
C HIS A 82 -42.51 -8.99 20.39
N GLY A 83 -42.58 -8.12 19.37
CA GLY A 83 -42.96 -6.71 19.52
C GLY A 83 -41.79 -5.73 19.71
N GLY A 84 -40.54 -6.19 19.53
CA GLY A 84 -39.37 -5.33 19.46
C GLY A 84 -39.42 -4.39 18.25
N ASN A 85 -39.40 -3.08 18.49
CA ASN A 85 -39.40 -2.10 17.40
C ASN A 85 -38.03 -2.07 16.71
N VAL A 86 -37.98 -2.53 15.45
CA VAL A 86 -36.77 -2.59 14.62
C VAL A 86 -36.07 -1.22 14.44
N ASN A 87 -36.84 -0.13 14.55
CA ASN A 87 -36.37 1.25 14.42
C ASN A 87 -36.37 2.01 15.76
N ALA A 88 -36.44 1.30 16.90
CA ALA A 88 -36.25 1.91 18.21
C ALA A 88 -34.91 2.66 18.26
N LYS A 89 -34.92 3.78 18.96
CA LYS A 89 -33.76 4.66 19.12
C LYS A 89 -33.39 4.74 20.59
N ASP A 90 -32.11 4.55 20.89
CA ASP A 90 -31.57 4.84 22.22
C ASP A 90 -31.45 6.36 22.46
N ASN A 91 -30.89 6.73 23.61
CA ASN A 91 -30.68 8.11 24.02
C ASN A 91 -29.77 8.92 23.08
N ALA A 92 -28.91 8.26 22.30
CA ALA A 92 -28.08 8.89 21.27
C ALA A 92 -28.78 8.92 19.90
N GLY A 93 -30.03 8.46 19.81
CA GLY A 93 -30.77 8.38 18.56
C GLY A 93 -30.37 7.20 17.67
N GLN A 94 -29.57 6.26 18.18
CA GLN A 94 -29.04 5.14 17.41
C GLN A 94 -30.00 3.96 17.40
N THR A 95 -30.07 3.27 16.27
CA THR A 95 -30.91 2.07 16.07
C THR A 95 -30.10 0.80 16.22
N ALA A 96 -30.76 -0.36 16.29
CA ALA A 96 -30.08 -1.67 16.27
C ALA A 96 -29.14 -1.85 15.06
N LEU A 97 -29.43 -1.20 13.92
CA LEU A 97 -28.57 -1.25 12.74
C LEU A 97 -27.26 -0.45 12.93
N HIS A 98 -27.26 0.63 13.72
CA HIS A 98 -26.03 1.32 14.12
C HIS A 98 -25.16 0.41 15.00
N TRP A 99 -25.77 -0.28 15.95
CA TRP A 99 -25.09 -1.21 16.85
C TRP A 99 -24.49 -2.40 16.09
N ALA A 100 -25.23 -2.96 15.13
CA ALA A 100 -24.68 -3.98 14.22
C ALA A 100 -23.45 -3.45 13.44
N ALA A 101 -23.47 -2.17 13.02
CA ALA A 101 -22.37 -1.55 12.28
C ALA A 101 -21.11 -1.33 13.12
N VAL A 102 -21.21 -1.29 14.46
CA VAL A 102 -20.04 -1.16 15.36
C VAL A 102 -19.15 -2.40 15.29
N ARG A 103 -19.75 -3.61 15.33
CA ARG A 103 -19.02 -4.90 15.30
C ARG A 103 -19.04 -5.61 13.96
N GLY A 104 -19.70 -5.02 12.96
CA GLY A 104 -19.80 -5.61 11.62
C GLY A 104 -20.71 -6.84 11.58
N SER A 105 -21.76 -6.84 12.39
CA SER A 105 -22.72 -7.94 12.58
C SER A 105 -23.66 -8.09 11.39
N ILE A 106 -23.14 -8.65 10.29
CA ILE A 106 -23.84 -8.75 9.00
C ILE A 106 -25.10 -9.62 9.10
N ALA A 107 -25.07 -10.73 9.85
CA ALA A 107 -26.23 -11.63 9.95
C ALA A 107 -27.39 -10.96 10.69
N ALA A 108 -27.10 -10.30 11.82
CA ALA A 108 -28.09 -9.48 12.52
C ALA A 108 -28.61 -8.33 11.64
N ALA A 109 -27.74 -7.63 10.92
CA ALA A 109 -28.15 -6.54 10.03
C ALA A 109 -29.02 -7.00 8.86
N ASP A 110 -28.77 -8.18 8.28
CA ASP A 110 -29.64 -8.78 7.26
C ASP A 110 -31.06 -8.97 7.79
N VAL A 111 -31.19 -9.53 9.00
CA VAL A 111 -32.47 -9.73 9.68
C VAL A 111 -33.16 -8.39 9.94
N LEU A 112 -32.45 -7.42 10.52
CA LEU A 112 -32.98 -6.07 10.78
C LEU A 112 -33.51 -5.42 9.50
N LEU A 113 -32.72 -5.41 8.42
CA LEU A 113 -33.07 -4.76 7.16
C LEU A 113 -34.22 -5.46 6.43
N LYS A 114 -34.28 -6.80 6.47
CA LYS A 114 -35.42 -7.58 5.95
C LYS A 114 -36.72 -7.28 6.70
N ASN A 115 -36.62 -6.99 8.00
CA ASN A 115 -37.76 -6.65 8.85
C ASN A 115 -38.02 -5.13 8.92
N GLY A 116 -37.52 -4.34 7.96
CA GLY A 116 -37.89 -2.92 7.82
C GLY A 116 -37.05 -1.94 8.63
N ALA A 117 -35.84 -2.32 9.08
CA ALA A 117 -34.87 -1.35 9.57
C ALA A 117 -34.56 -0.31 8.48
N ARG A 118 -34.55 0.97 8.85
CA ARG A 118 -34.22 2.06 7.93
C ARG A 118 -32.70 2.12 7.75
N VAL A 119 -32.22 1.74 6.57
CA VAL A 119 -30.79 1.78 6.22
C VAL A 119 -30.18 3.18 6.36
N GLU A 120 -30.99 4.21 6.07
CA GLU A 120 -30.60 5.62 6.19
C GLU A 120 -30.99 6.29 7.52
N ALA A 121 -31.29 5.50 8.56
CA ALA A 121 -31.55 6.05 9.88
C ALA A 121 -30.35 6.89 10.35
N ALA A 122 -30.62 8.12 10.78
CA ALA A 122 -29.61 9.00 11.35
C ALA A 122 -29.80 9.15 12.87
N ASP A 123 -28.69 9.17 13.59
CA ASP A 123 -28.60 9.48 15.02
C ASP A 123 -28.60 11.00 15.27
N VAL A 124 -28.44 11.44 16.53
CA VAL A 124 -28.47 12.87 16.88
C VAL A 124 -27.36 13.70 16.23
N ASN A 125 -26.25 13.07 15.84
CA ASN A 125 -25.11 13.69 15.17
C ASN A 125 -25.17 13.54 13.64
N GLY A 126 -26.25 12.96 13.11
CA GLY A 126 -26.39 12.67 11.69
C GLY A 126 -25.59 11.45 11.26
N TYR A 127 -25.02 10.67 12.19
CA TYR A 127 -24.38 9.41 11.84
C TYR A 127 -25.41 8.43 11.35
N ARG A 128 -25.03 7.68 10.33
CA ARG A 128 -25.79 6.59 9.73
C ARG A 128 -24.98 5.31 9.93
N PRO A 129 -25.55 4.11 9.76
CA PRO A 129 -24.80 2.86 9.89
C PRO A 129 -23.51 2.82 9.06
N VAL A 130 -23.47 3.47 7.89
CA VAL A 130 -22.25 3.60 7.07
C VAL A 130 -21.14 4.43 7.73
N HIS A 131 -21.48 5.48 8.48
CA HIS A 131 -20.53 6.30 9.23
C HIS A 131 -19.91 5.49 10.36
N VAL A 132 -20.76 4.77 11.10
CA VAL A 132 -20.35 3.88 12.19
C VAL A 132 -19.43 2.78 11.66
N ALA A 133 -19.84 2.08 10.61
CA ALA A 133 -19.03 1.03 10.00
C ALA A 133 -17.65 1.56 9.56
N ALA A 134 -17.58 2.78 9.02
CA ALA A 134 -16.33 3.41 8.63
C ALA A 134 -15.47 3.84 9.83
N GLN A 135 -16.10 4.33 10.90
CA GLN A 135 -15.45 4.71 12.16
C GLN A 135 -14.89 3.51 12.93
N TYR A 136 -15.42 2.30 12.72
CA TYR A 136 -14.93 1.06 13.36
C TYR A 136 -14.22 0.10 12.39
N GLY A 137 -14.03 0.49 11.13
CA GLY A 137 -13.29 -0.31 10.14
C GLY A 137 -14.02 -1.55 9.64
N GLN A 138 -15.34 -1.62 9.83
CA GLN A 138 -16.20 -2.74 9.46
C GLN A 138 -16.46 -2.77 7.95
N THR A 139 -15.39 -3.02 7.19
CA THR A 139 -15.36 -2.91 5.72
C THR A 139 -16.31 -3.91 5.05
N ALA A 140 -16.42 -5.13 5.58
CA ALA A 140 -17.32 -6.15 5.05
C ALA A 140 -18.79 -5.76 5.27
N PHE A 141 -19.13 -5.26 6.45
CA PHE A 141 -20.45 -4.75 6.76
C PHE A 141 -20.82 -3.56 5.86
N LEU A 142 -19.90 -2.59 5.72
CA LEU A 142 -20.09 -1.44 4.85
C LEU A 142 -20.33 -1.87 3.40
N ASN A 143 -19.51 -2.78 2.87
CA ASN A 143 -19.72 -3.33 1.53
C ASN A 143 -21.10 -3.98 1.41
N TYR A 144 -21.48 -4.78 2.41
CA TYR A 144 -22.73 -5.53 2.43
C TYR A 144 -23.97 -4.60 2.38
N VAL A 145 -24.06 -3.60 3.26
CA VAL A 145 -25.21 -2.69 3.28
C VAL A 145 -25.29 -1.80 2.04
N VAL A 146 -24.14 -1.39 1.49
CA VAL A 146 -24.09 -0.60 0.25
C VAL A 146 -24.50 -1.45 -0.96
N ALA A 147 -23.93 -2.64 -1.09
CA ALA A 147 -24.20 -3.56 -2.20
C ALA A 147 -25.65 -4.03 -2.24
N LYS A 148 -26.17 -4.51 -1.11
CA LYS A 148 -27.45 -5.21 -1.05
C LYS A 148 -28.62 -4.26 -0.80
N TYR A 149 -28.41 -3.24 0.02
CA TYR A 149 -29.48 -2.33 0.46
C TYR A 149 -29.31 -0.90 -0.04
N GLN A 150 -28.34 -0.67 -0.93
CA GLN A 150 -28.10 0.63 -1.59
C GLN A 150 -27.87 1.77 -0.59
N ALA A 151 -27.23 1.47 0.55
CA ALA A 151 -26.88 2.48 1.54
C ALA A 151 -26.01 3.59 0.91
N ASP A 152 -26.34 4.86 1.17
CA ASP A 152 -25.53 5.98 0.69
C ASP A 152 -24.20 6.04 1.45
N PHE A 153 -23.10 5.70 0.76
CA PHE A 153 -21.76 5.61 1.35
C PHE A 153 -20.95 6.91 1.33
N ASP A 154 -21.48 7.99 0.73
CA ASP A 154 -20.81 9.30 0.67
C ASP A 154 -21.66 10.44 1.25
N VAL A 155 -22.74 10.08 1.94
CA VAL A 155 -23.59 11.00 2.72
C VAL A 155 -22.79 11.74 3.80
N PRO A 156 -23.00 13.05 4.00
CA PRO A 156 -22.41 13.77 5.12
C PRO A 156 -23.20 13.61 6.42
N ASP A 157 -22.49 13.56 7.55
CA ASP A 157 -23.06 13.75 8.89
C ASP A 157 -23.42 15.23 9.16
N ASN A 158 -23.87 15.54 10.37
CA ASN A 158 -24.25 16.91 10.74
C ASN A 158 -23.08 17.90 10.66
N ASP A 159 -21.83 17.45 10.70
CA ASP A 159 -20.64 18.28 10.55
C ASP A 159 -20.09 18.31 9.11
N GLY A 160 -20.80 17.71 8.16
CA GLY A 160 -20.38 17.66 6.76
C GLY A 160 -19.36 16.56 6.46
N ARG A 161 -19.07 15.66 7.41
CA ARG A 161 -18.05 14.61 7.26
C ARG A 161 -18.71 13.37 6.66
N SER A 162 -18.13 12.85 5.58
CA SER A 162 -18.56 11.58 4.98
C SER A 162 -17.93 10.36 5.68
N PRO A 163 -18.39 9.12 5.43
CA PRO A 163 -17.73 7.91 5.94
C PRO A 163 -16.23 7.85 5.62
N LEU A 164 -15.79 8.43 4.50
CA LEU A 164 -14.38 8.50 4.13
C LEU A 164 -13.54 9.32 5.12
N HIS A 165 -14.12 10.38 5.71
CA HIS A 165 -13.47 11.18 6.76
C HIS A 165 -13.22 10.34 8.01
N TRP A 166 -14.23 9.59 8.45
CA TRP A 166 -14.14 8.73 9.64
C TRP A 166 -13.13 7.60 9.47
N ALA A 167 -13.15 6.93 8.31
CA ALA A 167 -12.16 5.91 7.97
C ALA A 167 -10.73 6.48 7.94
N ALA A 168 -10.55 7.70 7.42
CA ALA A 168 -9.26 8.38 7.39
C ALA A 168 -8.78 8.79 8.79
N TYR A 169 -9.68 9.31 9.63
CA TYR A 169 -9.40 9.69 11.03
C TYR A 169 -8.98 8.51 11.89
N LYS A 170 -9.61 7.34 11.70
CA LYS A 170 -9.31 6.12 12.47
C LYS A 170 -8.22 5.25 11.83
N GLY A 171 -7.83 5.53 10.59
CA GLY A 171 -6.73 4.84 9.92
C GLY A 171 -7.11 3.52 9.23
N PHE A 172 -8.40 3.28 8.99
CA PHE A 172 -8.90 2.04 8.37
C PHE A 172 -8.68 2.03 6.85
N ALA A 173 -7.45 1.74 6.44
CA ALA A 173 -7.02 1.78 5.05
C ALA A 173 -7.86 0.88 4.11
N ASP A 174 -8.40 -0.22 4.60
CA ASP A 174 -9.23 -1.13 3.81
C ASP A 174 -10.62 -0.54 3.53
N THR A 175 -11.23 0.10 4.52
CA THR A 175 -12.46 0.88 4.35
C THR A 175 -12.24 2.06 3.39
N ILE A 176 -11.12 2.78 3.51
CA ILE A 176 -10.74 3.85 2.58
C ILE A 176 -10.63 3.31 1.16
N ARG A 177 -9.97 2.17 0.94
CA ARG A 177 -9.87 1.55 -0.39
C ARG A 177 -11.24 1.20 -0.94
N LEU A 178 -12.11 0.59 -0.14
CA LEU A 178 -13.47 0.25 -0.57
C LEU A 178 -14.26 1.49 -1.00
N LEU A 179 -14.26 2.54 -0.18
CA LEU A 179 -14.98 3.78 -0.45
C LEU A 179 -14.47 4.47 -1.72
N LEU A 180 -13.15 4.61 -1.87
CA LEU A 180 -12.55 5.16 -3.09
C LEU A 180 -12.78 4.25 -4.30
N PHE A 181 -12.83 2.93 -4.11
CA PHE A 181 -13.18 1.98 -5.16
C PHE A 181 -14.63 2.19 -5.64
N ARG A 182 -15.52 2.63 -4.76
CA ARG A 182 -16.89 3.06 -5.07
C ARG A 182 -17.03 4.55 -5.42
N ASP A 183 -15.92 5.24 -5.68
CA ASP A 183 -15.91 6.65 -6.10
C ASP A 183 -16.41 7.64 -5.03
N ALA A 184 -16.24 7.32 -3.74
CA ALA A 184 -16.46 8.28 -2.66
C ALA A 184 -15.60 9.54 -2.85
N SER A 185 -16.17 10.71 -2.58
CA SER A 185 -15.54 11.99 -2.86
C SER A 185 -14.38 12.29 -1.91
N GLN A 186 -13.15 12.19 -2.42
CA GLN A 186 -11.95 12.50 -1.65
C GLN A 186 -11.75 14.02 -1.42
N GLY A 187 -12.26 14.85 -2.33
CA GLY A 187 -12.19 16.31 -2.24
C GLY A 187 -13.27 16.97 -1.39
N LYS A 188 -14.28 16.22 -0.90
CA LYS A 188 -15.36 16.77 -0.08
C LYS A 188 -14.78 17.34 1.23
N GLN A 189 -15.11 18.61 1.52
CA GLN A 189 -14.70 19.31 2.73
C GLN A 189 -15.84 19.32 3.74
N ASP A 190 -15.54 19.06 5.01
CA ASP A 190 -16.47 19.22 6.11
C ASP A 190 -16.72 20.70 6.47
N LYS A 191 -17.49 20.95 7.53
CA LYS A 191 -17.74 22.31 8.02
C LYS A 191 -16.49 23.05 8.47
N GLU A 192 -15.37 22.39 8.74
CA GLU A 192 -14.09 23.01 9.07
C GLU A 192 -13.21 23.25 7.82
N GLY A 193 -13.68 22.88 6.63
CA GLY A 193 -12.88 22.89 5.41
C GLY A 193 -11.91 21.69 5.33
N CYS A 194 -11.99 20.74 6.24
CA CYS A 194 -11.10 19.58 6.26
C CYS A 194 -11.60 18.52 5.29
N THR A 195 -10.71 18.02 4.43
CA THR A 195 -10.94 16.82 3.59
C THR A 195 -10.56 15.55 4.36
N PRO A 196 -10.93 14.33 3.91
CA PRO A 196 -10.47 13.08 4.53
C PRO A 196 -8.95 13.01 4.71
N LEU A 197 -8.17 13.58 3.78
CA LEU A 197 -6.72 13.63 3.91
C LEU A 197 -6.25 14.55 5.05
N HIS A 198 -6.95 15.65 5.33
CA HIS A 198 -6.69 16.47 6.53
C HIS A 198 -6.92 15.65 7.80
N TRP A 199 -8.00 14.87 7.88
CA TRP A 199 -8.31 14.04 9.04
C TRP A 199 -7.27 12.92 9.25
N GLY A 200 -6.81 12.27 8.18
CA GLY A 200 -5.72 11.30 8.24
C GLY A 200 -4.38 11.93 8.67
N ALA A 201 -4.06 13.11 8.14
CA ALA A 201 -2.87 13.86 8.48
C ALA A 201 -2.87 14.35 9.94
N LEU A 202 -4.03 14.83 10.42
CA LEU A 202 -4.25 15.29 11.79
C LEU A 202 -3.93 14.19 12.82
N ARG A 203 -4.35 12.95 12.54
CA ARG A 203 -4.20 11.80 13.45
C ARG A 203 -2.90 11.02 13.28
N GLY A 204 -2.10 11.33 12.26
CA GLY A 204 -0.84 10.61 12.05
C GLY A 204 -1.01 9.25 11.37
N ASN A 205 -2.12 9.03 10.65
CA ASN A 205 -2.40 7.74 10.02
C ASN A 205 -1.68 7.61 8.67
N VAL A 206 -0.48 7.01 8.68
CA VAL A 206 0.40 6.89 7.50
C VAL A 206 -0.28 6.13 6.36
N GLU A 207 -0.88 4.97 6.63
CA GLU A 207 -1.52 4.14 5.61
C GLU A 207 -2.73 4.82 4.97
N ALA A 208 -3.55 5.51 5.78
CA ALA A 208 -4.69 6.28 5.28
C ALA A 208 -4.23 7.40 4.35
N CYS A 209 -3.26 8.21 4.80
CA CYS A 209 -2.65 9.27 3.99
C CYS A 209 -2.03 8.71 2.72
N SER A 210 -1.40 7.55 2.80
CA SER A 210 -0.82 6.86 1.65
C SER A 210 -1.88 6.50 0.62
N VAL A 211 -2.96 5.82 1.02
CA VAL A 211 -4.02 5.42 0.07
C VAL A 211 -4.67 6.64 -0.58
N LEU A 212 -5.03 7.65 0.22
CA LEU A 212 -5.63 8.89 -0.26
C LEU A 212 -4.70 9.66 -1.20
N ALA A 213 -3.42 9.84 -0.88
CA ALA A 213 -2.51 10.59 -1.73
C ALA A 213 -2.20 9.88 -3.06
N HIS A 214 -2.23 8.54 -3.08
CA HIS A 214 -2.04 7.78 -4.30
C HIS A 214 -3.27 7.83 -5.23
N ALA A 215 -4.48 7.78 -4.65
CA ALA A 215 -5.73 7.85 -5.37
C ALA A 215 -6.08 9.27 -5.84
N GLY A 216 -5.75 10.27 -5.03
CA GLY A 216 -6.10 11.67 -5.27
C GLY A 216 -5.31 12.39 -6.35
N SER A 217 -5.88 13.50 -6.78
CA SER A 217 -5.34 14.53 -7.66
C SER A 217 -4.47 15.54 -6.93
N LYS A 218 -3.80 16.42 -7.69
CA LYS A 218 -2.89 17.43 -7.13
C LYS A 218 -3.69 18.48 -6.39
N GLU A 219 -4.81 18.85 -6.98
CA GLU A 219 -5.75 19.83 -6.49
C GLU A 219 -6.22 19.43 -5.09
N GLU A 220 -6.63 18.17 -4.90
CA GLU A 220 -7.08 17.61 -3.62
C GLU A 220 -5.98 17.58 -2.55
N LEU A 221 -4.71 17.40 -2.93
CA LEU A 221 -3.57 17.48 -2.00
C LEU A 221 -3.28 18.90 -1.52
N THR A 222 -3.73 19.91 -2.26
CA THR A 222 -3.45 21.33 -2.00
C THR A 222 -4.63 22.12 -1.46
N LEU A 223 -5.79 21.47 -1.28
CA LEU A 223 -6.95 22.09 -0.64
C LEU A 223 -6.59 22.54 0.77
N LYS A 224 -7.11 23.71 1.15
CA LYS A 224 -6.89 24.32 2.46
C LYS A 224 -8.15 24.22 3.30
N ASP A 225 -7.95 23.93 4.58
CA ASP A 225 -9.00 24.06 5.59
C ASP A 225 -9.35 25.53 5.88
N LYS A 226 -10.32 25.77 6.77
CA LYS A 226 -10.69 27.14 7.19
C LYS A 226 -9.58 27.89 7.92
N ALA A 227 -8.58 27.19 8.47
CA ALA A 227 -7.39 27.81 9.05
C ALA A 227 -6.32 28.14 7.98
N GLY A 228 -6.60 27.88 6.70
CA GLY A 228 -5.71 28.14 5.59
C GLY A 228 -4.58 27.11 5.44
N LYS A 229 -4.68 25.97 6.13
CA LYS A 229 -3.66 24.90 6.16
C LYS A 229 -4.02 23.79 5.20
N THR A 230 -3.01 23.32 4.47
CA THR A 230 -3.06 22.09 3.68
C THR A 230 -2.87 20.85 4.57
N PRO A 231 -3.17 19.62 4.09
CA PRO A 231 -2.89 18.41 4.85
C PRO A 231 -1.40 18.25 5.22
N ILE A 232 -0.49 18.75 4.37
CA ILE A 232 0.97 18.70 4.60
C ILE A 232 1.35 19.58 5.77
N GLU A 233 0.86 20.83 5.77
CA GLU A 233 1.11 21.79 6.85
C GLU A 233 0.47 21.30 8.15
N LEU A 234 -0.74 20.76 8.10
CA LEU A 234 -1.43 20.19 9.25
C LEU A 234 -0.65 19.00 9.86
N ALA A 235 -0.13 18.09 9.02
CA ALA A 235 0.73 17.00 9.49
C ALA A 235 2.00 17.53 10.17
N SER A 236 2.62 18.56 9.61
CA SER A 236 3.82 19.20 10.18
C SER A 236 3.53 19.82 11.54
N ASP A 237 2.43 20.58 11.65
CA ASP A 237 2.02 21.26 12.88
C ASP A 237 1.65 20.29 14.01
N LYS A 238 1.16 19.10 13.67
CA LYS A 238 0.88 18.02 14.62
C LYS A 238 2.09 17.14 14.92
N GLY A 239 3.26 17.42 14.34
CA GLY A 239 4.50 16.68 14.58
C GLY A 239 4.66 15.40 13.75
N HIS A 240 3.75 15.12 12.81
CA HIS A 240 3.76 13.93 11.95
C HIS A 240 4.72 14.09 10.76
N ARG A 241 6.01 14.30 11.05
CA ARG A 241 7.07 14.63 10.06
C ARG A 241 7.15 13.64 8.91
N HIS A 242 6.99 12.35 9.18
CA HIS A 242 7.06 11.30 8.16
C HIS A 242 5.92 11.42 7.13
N ILE A 243 4.71 11.79 7.59
CA ILE A 243 3.56 12.02 6.71
C ILE A 243 3.75 13.30 5.90
N ALA A 244 4.19 14.39 6.54
CA ALA A 244 4.47 15.65 5.84
C ALA A 244 5.51 15.44 4.71
N LEU A 245 6.59 14.71 4.99
CA LEU A 245 7.60 14.36 3.98
C LEU A 245 7.02 13.48 2.86
N PHE A 246 6.26 12.44 3.22
CA PHE A 246 5.62 11.56 2.25
C PHE A 246 4.67 12.33 1.32
N LEU A 247 3.78 13.16 1.89
CA LEU A 247 2.82 13.95 1.12
C LEU A 247 3.51 15.03 0.28
N SER A 248 4.57 15.66 0.78
CA SER A 248 5.40 16.58 0.00
C SER A 248 6.02 15.90 -1.23
N ASN A 249 6.55 14.67 -1.05
CA ASN A 249 7.07 13.88 -2.16
C ASN A 249 5.97 13.47 -3.15
N ALA A 250 4.78 13.08 -2.65
CA ALA A 250 3.63 12.78 -3.49
C ALA A 250 3.20 14.01 -4.30
N LEU A 251 3.09 15.18 -3.67
CA LEU A 251 2.74 16.44 -4.33
C LEU A 251 3.77 16.83 -5.41
N ARG A 252 5.07 16.71 -5.11
CA ARG A 252 6.15 16.95 -6.09
C ARG A 252 6.09 16.01 -7.28
N SER A 253 5.71 14.75 -7.07
CA SER A 253 5.54 13.79 -8.17
C SER A 253 4.38 14.20 -9.10
N GLN A 254 3.31 14.77 -8.55
CA GLN A 254 2.16 15.22 -9.32
C GLN A 254 2.36 16.59 -9.98
N SER A 255 3.16 17.49 -9.38
CA SER A 255 3.48 18.79 -9.98
C SER A 255 4.39 18.67 -11.21
N LYS A 256 5.40 17.78 -11.15
CA LYS A 256 6.23 17.42 -12.31
C LYS A 256 5.37 16.91 -13.46
N ARG A 257 4.39 16.05 -13.16
CA ARG A 257 3.43 15.52 -14.15
C ARG A 257 2.60 16.57 -14.90
N TRP A 258 2.20 17.67 -14.25
CA TRP A 258 1.50 18.76 -14.95
C TRP A 258 2.43 19.46 -15.94
N ASN A 259 3.65 19.78 -15.50
CA ASN A 259 4.69 20.32 -16.39
C ASN A 259 5.00 19.33 -17.53
N ASN A 260 4.82 18.03 -17.33
CA ASN A 260 4.99 17.00 -18.37
C ASN A 260 3.86 16.92 -19.37
N LYS A 261 2.61 17.18 -18.99
CA LYS A 261 1.54 17.29 -19.99
C LYS A 261 1.81 18.45 -20.94
N ILE A 262 2.43 19.52 -20.45
CA ILE A 262 2.84 20.67 -21.25
C ILE A 262 4.11 20.36 -22.07
N CYS A 263 5.10 19.67 -21.51
CA CYS A 263 6.34 19.28 -22.20
C CYS A 263 6.20 18.06 -23.14
N ALA A 264 5.25 17.15 -22.93
CA ALA A 264 5.02 15.98 -23.80
C ALA A 264 4.56 16.38 -25.22
N ALA A 265 4.05 17.60 -25.40
CA ALA A 265 3.85 18.20 -26.72
C ALA A 265 5.18 18.55 -27.45
N ARG A 266 6.33 18.44 -26.78
CA ARG A 266 7.68 18.78 -27.29
C ARG A 266 8.84 17.84 -26.88
N GLY A 267 8.56 16.65 -26.36
CA GLY A 267 9.60 15.67 -25.99
C GLY A 267 9.49 15.25 -24.53
N GLY A 268 9.35 13.94 -24.31
CA GLY A 268 8.98 13.32 -23.04
C GLY A 268 9.88 13.69 -21.87
N GLU A 269 9.28 13.73 -20.68
CA GLU A 269 9.98 14.08 -19.46
C GLU A 269 11.13 13.11 -19.20
N VAL A 270 12.29 13.71 -19.09
CA VAL A 270 13.54 13.02 -18.94
C VAL A 270 13.76 12.77 -17.44
N GLY A 271 13.48 11.57 -16.94
CA GLY A 271 13.91 11.19 -15.60
C GLY A 271 15.45 11.17 -15.49
N TYR A 272 16.03 10.55 -14.46
CA TYR A 272 17.50 10.48 -14.37
C TYR A 272 18.14 9.57 -15.44
N ALA A 273 17.31 9.02 -16.34
CA ALA A 273 17.70 8.16 -17.43
C ALA A 273 18.85 8.72 -18.29
N PRO A 274 18.72 9.85 -18.99
CA PRO A 274 19.83 10.34 -19.79
C PRO A 274 20.95 10.99 -18.98
N ILE A 275 20.76 11.33 -17.70
CA ILE A 275 21.92 11.63 -16.85
C ILE A 275 22.79 10.38 -16.76
N LEU A 276 22.21 9.21 -16.45
CA LEU A 276 22.96 7.96 -16.42
C LEU A 276 23.51 7.58 -17.80
N PHE A 277 22.70 7.71 -18.85
CA PHE A 277 23.15 7.44 -20.23
C PHE A 277 24.36 8.31 -20.61
N SER A 278 24.28 9.62 -20.37
CA SER A 278 25.37 10.56 -20.62
C SER A 278 26.60 10.25 -19.76
N LEU A 279 26.43 9.87 -18.49
CA LEU A 279 27.54 9.47 -17.64
C LEU A 279 28.27 8.24 -18.17
N VAL A 280 27.54 7.21 -18.64
CA VAL A 280 28.16 6.02 -19.24
C VAL A 280 28.88 6.35 -20.55
N VAL A 281 28.28 7.20 -21.40
CA VAL A 281 28.91 7.66 -22.66
C VAL A 281 30.17 8.47 -22.37
N ILE A 282 30.11 9.46 -21.48
CA ILE A 282 31.25 10.30 -21.10
C ILE A 282 32.35 9.44 -20.49
N SER A 283 32.01 8.53 -19.57
CA SER A 283 32.97 7.61 -18.97
C SER A 283 33.67 6.75 -20.02
N THR A 284 32.92 6.23 -21.00
CA THR A 284 33.48 5.44 -22.11
C THR A 284 34.43 6.29 -22.97
N ILE A 285 34.06 7.53 -23.29
CA ILE A 285 34.92 8.45 -24.05
C ILE A 285 36.21 8.74 -23.28
N LEU A 286 36.11 9.10 -22.00
CA LEU A 286 37.26 9.38 -21.15
C LEU A 286 38.19 8.15 -21.03
N PHE A 287 37.63 6.95 -20.89
CA PHE A 287 38.42 5.72 -20.88
C PHE A 287 39.20 5.56 -22.19
N ILE A 288 38.54 5.74 -23.34
CA ILE A 288 39.19 5.61 -24.65
C ILE A 288 40.28 6.68 -24.83
N SER A 289 39.97 7.96 -24.60
CA SER A 289 40.90 9.07 -24.88
C SER A 289 42.01 9.22 -23.84
N CYS A 290 41.68 9.07 -22.56
CA CYS A 290 42.60 9.36 -21.45
C CYS A 290 43.28 8.13 -20.88
N VAL A 291 42.79 6.91 -21.19
CA VAL A 291 43.41 5.66 -20.71
C VAL A 291 43.94 4.83 -21.86
N LEU A 292 43.16 4.49 -22.89
CA LEU A 292 43.65 3.63 -23.98
C LEU A 292 44.57 4.38 -24.95
N PHE A 293 44.18 5.56 -25.41
CA PHE A 293 44.94 6.37 -26.37
C PHE A 293 45.68 7.55 -25.74
N ALA A 294 45.96 7.46 -24.43
CA ALA A 294 46.67 8.51 -23.71
C ALA A 294 48.07 8.73 -24.29
N PRO A 295 48.39 9.92 -24.85
CA PRO A 295 49.69 10.18 -25.47
C PRO A 295 50.83 10.23 -24.46
N ASN A 296 50.52 10.56 -23.21
CA ASN A 296 51.48 10.73 -22.11
C ASN A 296 51.73 9.43 -21.32
N LEU A 297 51.16 8.30 -21.74
CA LEU A 297 51.39 6.99 -21.13
C LEU A 297 52.20 6.10 -22.09
N THR A 298 52.77 5.02 -21.55
CA THR A 298 53.44 4.00 -22.36
C THR A 298 52.48 3.40 -23.39
N LYS A 299 53.00 2.79 -24.47
CA LYS A 299 52.15 2.15 -25.49
C LYS A 299 51.33 1.00 -24.89
N VAL A 300 50.10 0.84 -25.36
CA VAL A 300 49.19 -0.23 -24.92
C VAL A 300 49.74 -1.59 -25.31
N THR A 301 49.80 -2.53 -24.35
CA THR A 301 50.13 -3.94 -24.61
C THR A 301 48.92 -4.66 -25.21
N ALA A 302 49.14 -5.78 -25.92
CA ALA A 302 48.06 -6.57 -26.51
C ALA A 302 47.00 -6.98 -25.47
N THR A 303 47.43 -7.37 -24.25
CA THR A 303 46.53 -7.74 -23.14
C THR A 303 45.66 -6.58 -22.69
N VAL A 304 46.25 -5.39 -22.48
CA VAL A 304 45.50 -4.19 -22.08
C VAL A 304 44.54 -3.76 -23.18
N GLY A 305 44.95 -3.85 -24.45
CA GLY A 305 44.09 -3.58 -25.59
C GLY A 305 42.89 -4.52 -25.65
N LEU A 306 43.10 -5.83 -25.49
CA LEU A 306 42.03 -6.83 -25.50
C LEU A 306 40.98 -6.56 -24.40
N TRP A 307 41.41 -6.43 -23.14
CA TRP A 307 40.48 -6.18 -22.04
C TRP A 307 39.86 -4.78 -22.10
N GLY A 308 40.60 -3.79 -22.62
CA GLY A 308 40.10 -2.43 -22.84
C GLY A 308 38.95 -2.40 -23.84
N TRP A 309 39.10 -3.05 -24.99
CA TRP A 309 38.02 -3.15 -25.98
C TRP A 309 36.87 -4.04 -25.51
N THR A 310 37.13 -5.07 -24.70
CA THR A 310 36.07 -5.81 -24.01
C THR A 310 35.24 -4.90 -23.10
N ALA A 311 35.88 -4.03 -22.31
CA ALA A 311 35.16 -3.06 -21.47
C ALA A 311 34.32 -2.08 -22.31
N VAL A 312 34.86 -1.56 -23.42
CA VAL A 312 34.13 -0.67 -24.34
C VAL A 312 32.93 -1.38 -24.97
N SER A 313 33.10 -2.65 -25.38
CA SER A 313 32.02 -3.47 -25.94
C SER A 313 30.90 -3.73 -24.91
N LEU A 314 31.27 -4.07 -23.67
CA LEU A 314 30.32 -4.22 -22.57
C LEU A 314 29.61 -2.90 -22.24
N ALA A 315 30.31 -1.77 -22.28
CA ALA A 315 29.72 -0.45 -22.09
C ALA A 315 28.65 -0.16 -23.16
N LEU A 316 28.96 -0.40 -24.44
CA LEU A 316 28.00 -0.23 -25.53
C LEU A 316 26.80 -1.17 -25.38
N GLY A 317 27.04 -2.44 -25.06
CA GLY A 317 25.97 -3.38 -24.79
C GLY A 317 25.10 -2.97 -23.60
N SER A 318 25.69 -2.36 -22.56
CA SER A 318 24.96 -1.85 -21.40
C SER A 318 24.04 -0.68 -21.78
N LEU A 319 24.46 0.18 -22.71
CA LEU A 319 23.61 1.26 -23.26
C LEU A 319 22.43 0.70 -24.08
N VAL A 320 22.64 -0.36 -24.85
CA VAL A 320 21.55 -1.04 -25.57
C VAL A 320 20.56 -1.65 -24.58
N MET A 321 21.05 -2.34 -23.55
CA MET A 321 20.21 -2.90 -22.48
C MET A 321 19.47 -1.81 -21.71
N PHE A 322 20.11 -0.67 -21.47
CA PHE A 322 19.49 0.49 -20.84
C PHE A 322 18.27 0.99 -21.63
N VAL A 323 18.41 1.18 -22.95
CA VAL A 323 17.30 1.63 -23.82
C VAL A 323 16.16 0.60 -23.81
N ARG A 324 16.51 -0.69 -23.96
CA ARG A 324 15.53 -1.77 -23.88
C ARG A 324 14.78 -1.75 -22.55
N LEU A 325 15.49 -1.61 -21.43
CA LEU A 325 14.89 -1.63 -20.10
C LEU A 325 14.00 -0.40 -19.83
N SER A 326 14.42 0.78 -20.31
CA SER A 326 13.67 2.03 -20.14
C SER A 326 12.28 1.99 -20.81
N SER A 327 12.12 1.16 -21.84
CA SER A 327 10.89 1.06 -22.63
C SER A 327 10.10 -0.24 -22.43
N LYS A 328 10.72 -1.28 -21.85
CA LYS A 328 10.08 -2.59 -21.66
C LYS A 328 8.94 -2.52 -20.65
N ASP A 329 7.82 -3.18 -20.98
CA ASP A 329 6.71 -3.39 -20.04
C ASP A 329 7.23 -4.14 -18.79
N PRO A 330 7.10 -3.56 -17.58
CA PRO A 330 7.50 -4.22 -16.33
C PRO A 330 6.57 -5.38 -15.95
N GLY A 331 5.43 -5.54 -16.62
CA GLY A 331 4.37 -6.45 -16.23
C GLY A 331 3.18 -5.69 -15.66
N TYR A 332 2.70 -4.69 -16.40
CA TYR A 332 1.49 -3.98 -16.01
C TYR A 332 0.28 -4.92 -15.99
N VAL A 333 -0.49 -4.87 -14.90
CA VAL A 333 -1.76 -5.58 -14.79
C VAL A 333 -2.75 -4.99 -15.80
N LYS A 334 -3.52 -5.85 -16.45
CA LYS A 334 -4.56 -5.44 -17.41
C LYS A 334 -5.60 -4.55 -16.70
N THR A 335 -6.18 -3.62 -17.46
CA THR A 335 -7.25 -2.72 -16.99
C THR A 335 -8.40 -2.77 -17.99
N ARG A 336 -9.63 -2.51 -17.53
CA ARG A 336 -10.86 -2.53 -18.36
C ARG A 336 -10.84 -1.62 -19.60
N THR A 337 -9.95 -0.64 -19.66
CA THR A 337 -9.93 0.43 -20.69
C THR A 337 -9.13 0.08 -21.96
N GLY A 338 -8.68 -1.16 -22.15
CA GLY A 338 -8.04 -1.62 -23.39
C GLY A 338 -9.06 -2.32 -24.29
N ASP A 339 -9.14 -1.91 -25.55
CA ASP A 339 -10.15 -2.23 -26.58
C ASP A 339 -10.18 -3.69 -27.07
N HIS A 340 -9.97 -4.66 -26.19
CA HIS A 340 -10.22 -6.07 -26.48
C HIS A 340 -11.00 -6.68 -25.31
N SER A 341 -12.31 -6.79 -25.52
CA SER A 341 -13.25 -7.55 -24.71
C SER A 341 -13.03 -9.06 -24.86
N ASP A 342 -11.82 -9.53 -24.60
CA ASP A 342 -11.51 -10.95 -24.60
C ASP A 342 -11.52 -11.50 -23.17
N ALA A 343 -12.56 -12.29 -22.93
CA ALA A 343 -12.74 -13.26 -21.86
C ALA A 343 -12.90 -12.72 -20.43
N GLU A 344 -13.70 -13.48 -19.67
CA GLU A 344 -14.02 -13.32 -18.27
C GLU A 344 -12.77 -13.29 -17.37
N ASP A 345 -12.05 -12.17 -17.29
CA ASP A 345 -10.98 -12.00 -16.30
C ASP A 345 -11.61 -11.68 -14.93
N PRO A 346 -11.52 -12.60 -13.93
CA PRO A 346 -12.13 -12.39 -12.61
C PRO A 346 -11.56 -11.17 -11.87
N LEU A 347 -10.37 -10.69 -12.25
CA LEU A 347 -9.72 -9.53 -11.65
C LEU A 347 -10.28 -8.19 -12.17
N LEU A 348 -10.93 -8.23 -13.34
CA LEU A 348 -11.54 -7.08 -14.01
C LEU A 348 -13.06 -7.03 -13.79
N ASN A 349 -13.72 -8.19 -13.70
CA ASN A 349 -15.17 -8.29 -13.47
C ASN A 349 -15.50 -8.47 -11.99
N ILE A 350 -15.43 -7.35 -11.27
CA ILE A 350 -15.77 -7.32 -9.85
C ILE A 350 -17.27 -7.06 -9.73
N ASP A 351 -18.02 -8.10 -9.41
CA ASP A 351 -19.34 -7.93 -8.85
C ASP A 351 -19.21 -7.70 -7.33
N LEU A 352 -19.00 -6.45 -6.93
CA LEU A 352 -19.06 -6.08 -5.50
C LEU A 352 -20.49 -6.17 -4.94
N ASN A 353 -21.49 -6.38 -5.81
CA ASN A 353 -22.91 -6.34 -5.50
C ASN A 353 -23.55 -7.75 -5.42
N GLY A 354 -22.93 -8.78 -6.00
CA GLY A 354 -23.46 -10.14 -6.08
C GLY A 354 -22.43 -11.25 -5.84
N ASN A 355 -22.63 -11.98 -4.73
CA ASN A 355 -22.18 -13.34 -4.38
C ASN A 355 -20.69 -13.79 -4.41
N SER A 356 -20.32 -14.35 -3.25
CA SER A 356 -19.45 -15.51 -2.97
C SER A 356 -18.00 -15.64 -3.47
N ASN A 357 -17.53 -14.87 -4.46
CA ASN A 357 -16.17 -15.06 -4.99
C ASN A 357 -15.11 -14.11 -4.39
N TRP A 358 -15.51 -13.08 -3.66
CA TRP A 358 -14.55 -12.19 -3.00
C TRP A 358 -14.24 -12.66 -1.57
N ASN A 359 -13.08 -13.30 -1.40
CA ASN A 359 -12.56 -13.79 -0.12
C ASN A 359 -12.15 -12.70 0.90
N GLY A 360 -12.56 -11.43 0.70
CA GLY A 360 -12.46 -10.39 1.72
C GLY A 360 -11.09 -9.72 1.89
N ASN A 361 -10.14 -9.88 0.97
CA ASN A 361 -8.84 -9.19 1.06
C ASN A 361 -8.89 -7.76 0.49
N TRP A 362 -9.55 -6.86 1.20
CA TRP A 362 -9.73 -5.44 0.84
C TRP A 362 -8.42 -4.73 0.47
N SER A 363 -7.30 -5.18 1.02
CA SER A 363 -5.99 -4.63 0.71
C SER A 363 -5.63 -4.71 -0.78
N GLN A 364 -6.15 -5.71 -1.52
CA GLN A 364 -5.91 -5.90 -2.95
C GLN A 364 -6.72 -4.96 -3.84
N LEU A 365 -7.77 -4.30 -3.33
CA LEU A 365 -8.48 -3.30 -4.12
C LEU A 365 -7.52 -2.18 -4.52
N CYS A 366 -7.52 -1.83 -5.81
CA CYS A 366 -6.84 -0.63 -6.30
C CYS A 366 -7.89 0.40 -6.72
N PRO A 367 -8.11 1.46 -5.92
CA PRO A 367 -9.06 2.51 -6.28
C PRO A 367 -8.73 3.23 -7.58
N THR A 368 -7.44 3.39 -7.88
CA THR A 368 -6.97 4.12 -9.06
C THR A 368 -7.14 3.33 -10.36
N CYS A 369 -6.84 2.03 -10.34
CA CYS A 369 -6.98 1.18 -11.53
C CYS A 369 -8.35 0.51 -11.63
N LYS A 370 -9.18 0.59 -10.58
CA LYS A 370 -10.50 -0.07 -10.46
C LYS A 370 -10.45 -1.57 -10.75
N ILE A 371 -9.43 -2.24 -10.18
CA ILE A 371 -9.23 -3.69 -10.29
C ILE A 371 -8.99 -4.33 -8.91
N ILE A 372 -9.19 -5.64 -8.83
CA ILE A 372 -8.61 -6.48 -7.79
C ILE A 372 -7.18 -6.79 -8.23
N ARG A 373 -6.22 -6.38 -7.42
CA ARG A 373 -4.82 -6.66 -7.70
C ARG A 373 -4.51 -8.14 -7.48
N PRO A 374 -3.81 -8.81 -8.41
CA PRO A 374 -3.16 -10.09 -8.12
C PRO A 374 -2.32 -10.00 -6.85
N VAL A 375 -2.13 -11.11 -6.16
CA VAL A 375 -1.21 -11.18 -5.02
C VAL A 375 0.19 -10.75 -5.48
N ARG A 376 0.96 -10.12 -4.60
CA ARG A 376 2.29 -9.54 -4.88
C ARG A 376 2.34 -8.44 -5.96
N SER A 377 1.21 -7.97 -6.48
CA SER A 377 1.19 -6.78 -7.35
C SER A 377 1.02 -5.49 -6.54
N LYS A 378 1.52 -4.36 -7.04
CA LYS A 378 1.37 -3.03 -6.40
C LYS A 378 1.06 -1.94 -7.41
N HIS A 379 0.26 -0.97 -7.01
CA HIS A 379 0.07 0.26 -7.77
C HIS A 379 1.33 1.12 -7.71
N CYS A 380 1.93 1.40 -8.86
CA CYS A 380 3.01 2.36 -8.96
C CYS A 380 2.42 3.78 -9.05
N ALA A 381 2.70 4.62 -8.07
CA ALA A 381 2.26 6.02 -8.02
C ALA A 381 2.70 6.83 -9.25
N VAL A 382 3.90 6.52 -9.77
CA VAL A 382 4.54 7.24 -10.87
C VAL A 382 3.92 6.85 -12.20
N CYS A 383 3.83 5.54 -12.49
CA CYS A 383 3.24 5.05 -13.72
C CYS A 383 1.69 5.04 -13.70
N LYS A 384 1.07 5.27 -12.54
CA LYS A 384 -0.38 5.21 -12.31
C LYS A 384 -1.02 3.90 -12.79
N ARG A 385 -0.27 2.80 -12.69
CA ARG A 385 -0.69 1.45 -13.08
C ARG A 385 -0.23 0.43 -12.05
N CYS A 386 -1.00 -0.64 -11.91
CA CYS A 386 -0.57 -1.80 -11.14
C CYS A 386 0.46 -2.61 -11.91
N VAL A 387 1.49 -3.08 -11.20
CA VAL A 387 2.59 -3.88 -11.74
C VAL A 387 2.67 -5.19 -10.97
N GLU A 388 2.77 -6.30 -11.69
CA GLU A 388 2.97 -7.64 -11.14
C GLU A 388 4.38 -7.81 -10.57
N GLN A 389 4.48 -8.46 -9.41
CA GLN A 389 5.73 -8.58 -8.62
C GLN A 389 6.49 -7.25 -8.61
N PHE A 390 5.79 -6.17 -8.27
CA PHE A 390 6.35 -4.82 -8.30
C PHE A 390 7.56 -4.75 -7.36
N ASP A 391 8.73 -4.50 -7.93
CA ASP A 391 9.97 -4.40 -7.17
C ASP A 391 10.15 -3.00 -6.63
N HIS A 392 10.33 -2.05 -7.56
CA HIS A 392 10.43 -0.63 -7.26
C HIS A 392 10.26 0.18 -8.56
N HIS A 393 10.11 1.48 -8.42
CA HIS A 393 10.29 2.40 -9.54
C HIS A 393 11.73 2.92 -9.52
N CYS A 394 12.50 2.69 -10.60
CA CYS A 394 13.88 3.11 -10.68
C CYS A 394 13.98 4.41 -11.51
N PRO A 395 14.28 5.56 -10.88
CA PRO A 395 14.33 6.84 -11.57
C PRO A 395 15.52 6.94 -12.54
N TRP A 396 16.57 6.16 -12.33
CA TRP A 396 17.77 6.11 -13.18
C TRP A 396 17.56 5.41 -14.51
N ILE A 397 16.51 4.61 -14.65
CA ILE A 397 16.08 4.03 -15.94
C ILE A 397 14.73 4.60 -16.38
N SER A 398 14.13 5.45 -15.54
CA SER A 398 12.80 6.06 -15.72
C SER A 398 11.69 5.05 -16.00
N ASN A 399 11.76 3.88 -15.36
CA ASN A 399 10.78 2.80 -15.51
C ASN A 399 10.63 2.00 -14.20
N CYS A 400 9.54 1.26 -14.08
CA CYS A 400 9.40 0.26 -13.01
C CYS A 400 10.27 -0.95 -13.28
N VAL A 401 10.71 -1.59 -12.21
CA VAL A 401 11.22 -2.96 -12.23
C VAL A 401 10.12 -3.87 -11.68
N GLY A 402 9.74 -4.87 -12.46
CA GLY A 402 8.67 -5.82 -12.13
C GLY A 402 8.89 -7.18 -12.81
N LYS A 403 7.89 -8.06 -12.74
CA LYS A 403 7.96 -9.46 -13.20
C LYS A 403 8.62 -9.62 -14.58
N ARG A 404 8.26 -8.79 -15.57
CA ARG A 404 8.65 -9.00 -16.98
C ARG A 404 9.99 -8.36 -17.39
N ASN A 405 10.53 -7.44 -16.59
CA ASN A 405 11.76 -6.73 -16.91
C ASN A 405 12.86 -6.83 -15.84
N LYS A 406 12.62 -7.53 -14.72
CA LYS A 406 13.61 -7.73 -13.66
C LYS A 406 14.89 -8.42 -14.15
N ARG A 407 14.79 -9.44 -15.01
CA ARG A 407 15.96 -10.08 -15.64
C ARG A 407 16.80 -9.11 -16.45
N ASP A 408 16.16 -8.30 -17.30
CA ASP A 408 16.84 -7.30 -18.12
C ASP A 408 17.54 -6.25 -17.23
N PHE A 409 16.93 -5.86 -16.11
CA PHE A 409 17.55 -4.98 -15.11
C PHE A 409 18.79 -5.60 -14.46
N VAL A 410 18.74 -6.88 -14.07
CA VAL A 410 19.90 -7.58 -13.51
C VAL A 410 21.03 -7.73 -14.53
N ILE A 411 20.71 -8.08 -15.78
CA ILE A 411 21.70 -8.15 -16.85
C ILE A 411 22.36 -6.79 -17.06
N PHE A 412 21.59 -5.71 -17.09
CA PHE A 412 22.11 -4.35 -17.17
C PHE A 412 23.08 -4.02 -16.02
N LEU A 413 22.73 -4.37 -14.78
CA LEU A 413 23.60 -4.18 -13.61
C LEU A 413 24.88 -5.03 -13.68
N CYS A 414 24.80 -6.28 -14.15
CA CYS A 414 25.97 -7.13 -14.37
C CYS A 414 26.91 -6.51 -15.41
N MET A 415 26.38 -6.06 -16.56
CA MET A 415 27.17 -5.44 -17.61
C MET A 415 27.84 -4.15 -17.12
N GLY A 416 27.11 -3.29 -16.41
CA GLY A 416 27.66 -2.05 -15.84
C GLY A 416 28.76 -2.32 -14.80
N THR A 417 28.53 -3.29 -13.90
CA THR A 417 29.51 -3.67 -12.87
C THR A 417 30.78 -4.26 -13.49
N LEU A 418 30.65 -5.17 -14.45
CA LEU A 418 31.78 -5.77 -15.16
C LEU A 418 32.55 -4.72 -15.96
N THR A 419 31.85 -3.83 -16.66
CA THR A 419 32.45 -2.72 -17.41
C THR A 419 33.34 -1.90 -16.48
N ALA A 420 32.77 -1.36 -15.40
CA ALA A 420 33.49 -0.50 -14.45
C ALA A 420 34.64 -1.24 -13.73
N SER A 421 34.46 -2.53 -13.41
CA SER A 421 35.54 -3.33 -12.81
C SER A 421 36.74 -3.46 -13.74
N ILE A 422 36.50 -3.79 -15.02
CA ILE A 422 37.55 -4.02 -16.00
C ILE A 422 38.23 -2.70 -16.36
N SER A 423 37.46 -1.64 -16.63
CA SER A 423 37.99 -0.32 -16.98
C SER A 423 38.78 0.30 -15.82
N GLY A 424 38.28 0.21 -14.58
CA GLY A 424 39.00 0.63 -13.38
C GLY A 424 40.31 -0.13 -13.17
N ALA A 425 40.29 -1.47 -13.27
CA ALA A 425 41.48 -2.31 -13.12
C ALA A 425 42.56 -2.01 -14.17
N ILE A 426 42.16 -1.87 -15.44
CA ILE A 426 43.06 -1.47 -16.52
C ILE A 426 43.66 -0.10 -16.20
N THR A 427 42.84 0.86 -15.80
CA THR A 427 43.31 2.22 -15.52
C THR A 427 44.34 2.24 -14.40
N LEU A 428 44.08 1.54 -13.28
CA LEU A 428 45.04 1.40 -12.19
C LEU A 428 46.34 0.73 -12.65
N GLN A 429 46.25 -0.33 -13.46
CA GLN A 429 47.42 -0.98 -14.04
C GLN A 429 48.22 -0.03 -14.94
N ARG A 430 47.55 0.80 -15.77
CA ARG A 430 48.22 1.75 -16.67
C ARG A 430 48.95 2.84 -15.87
N ILE A 431 48.32 3.38 -14.82
CA ILE A 431 48.96 4.38 -13.96
C ILE A 431 50.18 3.77 -13.27
N TRP A 432 50.04 2.58 -12.67
CA TRP A 432 51.13 1.91 -11.94
C TRP A 432 52.35 1.61 -12.81
N THR A 433 52.11 1.25 -14.08
CA THR A 433 53.19 0.88 -15.01
C THR A 433 53.82 2.07 -15.75
N SER A 434 53.08 3.17 -15.92
CA SER A 434 53.50 4.28 -16.79
C SER A 434 53.88 5.55 -16.03
N VAL A 435 53.46 5.71 -14.77
CA VAL A 435 53.77 6.88 -13.95
C VAL A 435 54.91 6.52 -12.98
N PRO A 436 56.13 7.05 -13.18
CA PRO A 436 57.28 6.75 -12.32
C PRO A 436 57.00 7.11 -10.86
N ALA A 437 57.64 6.39 -9.92
CA ALA A 437 57.70 6.80 -8.53
C ALA A 437 58.44 8.16 -8.44
N VAL A 438 57.75 9.18 -7.90
CA VAL A 438 58.28 10.55 -7.80
C VAL A 438 59.43 10.57 -6.80
N SER A 439 60.56 11.19 -7.16
CA SER A 439 61.79 11.27 -6.36
C SER A 439 61.84 12.48 -5.41
N THR A 440 60.90 13.41 -5.52
CA THR A 440 60.76 14.61 -4.68
C THR A 440 59.60 14.47 -3.71
N GLY A 441 59.59 15.25 -2.61
CA GLY A 441 58.65 15.14 -1.48
C GLY A 441 57.15 15.34 -1.77
N GLU A 442 56.72 15.28 -3.03
CA GLU A 442 55.32 15.21 -3.43
C GLU A 442 54.84 13.75 -3.47
N THR A 443 53.61 13.51 -3.04
CA THR A 443 53.06 12.15 -3.07
C THR A 443 52.73 11.72 -4.51
N TRP A 444 52.95 10.46 -4.84
CA TRP A 444 52.59 9.88 -6.16
C TRP A 444 51.13 10.16 -6.56
N ALA A 445 50.22 10.22 -5.58
CA ALA A 445 48.83 10.59 -5.79
C ALA A 445 48.67 12.05 -6.29
N HIS A 446 49.44 13.00 -5.75
CA HIS A 446 49.42 14.39 -6.18
C HIS A 446 49.82 14.50 -7.66
N ASN A 447 50.88 13.80 -8.06
CA ASN A 447 51.35 13.75 -9.45
C ASN A 447 50.27 13.23 -10.42
N VAL A 448 49.58 12.14 -10.07
CA VAL A 448 48.49 11.58 -10.92
C VAL A 448 47.33 12.57 -11.04
N ILE A 449 46.95 13.23 -9.95
CA ILE A 449 45.81 14.16 -9.91
C ILE A 449 46.05 15.38 -10.80
N PHE A 450 47.22 16.01 -10.69
CA PHE A 450 47.49 17.28 -11.38
C PHE A 450 47.99 17.09 -12.82
N ASN A 451 48.78 16.04 -13.07
CA ASN A 451 49.38 15.84 -14.40
C ASN A 451 48.56 14.93 -15.32
N HIS A 452 47.61 14.17 -14.76
CA HIS A 452 46.69 13.32 -15.54
C HIS A 452 45.22 13.50 -15.15
N PRO A 453 44.68 14.74 -15.23
CA PRO A 453 43.34 15.04 -14.72
C PRO A 453 42.23 14.23 -15.37
N GLY A 454 42.35 13.88 -16.66
CA GLY A 454 41.37 13.04 -17.35
C GLY A 454 41.27 11.61 -16.79
N ILE A 455 42.39 11.04 -16.36
CA ILE A 455 42.43 9.72 -15.71
C ILE A 455 41.79 9.80 -14.34
N THR A 456 42.07 10.85 -13.57
CA THR A 456 41.47 11.08 -12.26
C THR A 456 39.96 11.25 -12.36
N VAL A 457 39.47 12.07 -13.29
CA VAL A 457 38.03 12.27 -13.52
C VAL A 457 37.37 10.95 -13.93
N PHE A 458 37.98 10.21 -14.86
CA PHE A 458 37.50 8.89 -15.24
C PHE A 458 37.37 7.95 -14.03
N LEU A 459 38.43 7.78 -13.24
CA LEU A 459 38.43 6.89 -12.07
C LEU A 459 37.36 7.27 -11.05
N VAL A 460 37.13 8.56 -10.83
CA VAL A 460 36.07 9.03 -9.91
C VAL A 460 34.68 8.65 -10.42
N ILE A 461 34.41 8.90 -11.71
CA ILE A 461 33.11 8.56 -12.33
C ILE A 461 32.91 7.03 -12.34
N ASP A 462 33.94 6.30 -12.76
CA ASP A 462 33.94 4.83 -12.87
C ASP A 462 33.74 4.16 -11.50
N ALA A 463 34.45 4.62 -10.46
CA ALA A 463 34.26 4.15 -9.09
C ALA A 463 32.84 4.43 -8.57
N ALA A 464 32.28 5.60 -8.86
CA ALA A 464 30.91 5.93 -8.46
C ALA A 464 29.87 5.02 -9.15
N ILE A 465 30.04 4.75 -10.45
CA ILE A 465 29.21 3.81 -11.21
C ILE A 465 29.37 2.39 -10.66
N PHE A 466 30.61 1.94 -10.42
CA PHE A 466 30.90 0.62 -9.88
C PHE A 466 30.23 0.40 -8.52
N ILE A 467 30.42 1.32 -7.57
CA ILE A 467 29.85 1.20 -6.22
C ILE A 467 28.32 1.15 -6.30
N ALA A 468 27.70 2.03 -7.08
CA ALA A 468 26.24 2.05 -7.24
C ALA A 468 25.70 0.77 -7.90
N ALA A 469 26.29 0.35 -9.02
CA ALA A 469 25.87 -0.83 -9.77
C ALA A 469 26.10 -2.13 -8.98
N ALA A 470 27.26 -2.29 -8.34
CA ALA A 470 27.59 -3.45 -7.52
C ALA A 470 26.68 -3.57 -6.28
N THR A 471 26.37 -2.44 -5.63
CA THR A 471 25.44 -2.41 -4.49
C THR A 471 24.05 -2.86 -4.94
N LEU A 472 23.52 -2.29 -6.03
CA LEU A 472 22.22 -2.67 -6.57
C LEU A 472 22.20 -4.14 -7.02
N LEU A 473 23.24 -4.60 -7.71
CA LEU A 473 23.37 -5.99 -8.14
C LEU A 473 23.35 -6.95 -6.95
N SER A 474 24.08 -6.61 -5.89
CA SER A 474 24.15 -7.43 -4.67
C SER A 474 22.78 -7.51 -3.98
N VAL A 475 22.08 -6.37 -3.86
CA VAL A 475 20.72 -6.33 -3.32
C VAL A 475 19.76 -7.17 -4.17
N GLN A 476 19.81 -7.03 -5.49
CA GLN A 476 18.96 -7.80 -6.41
C GLN A 476 19.26 -9.31 -6.35
N ALA A 477 20.54 -9.70 -6.26
CA ALA A 477 20.94 -11.09 -6.11
C ALA A 477 20.39 -11.72 -4.82
N VAL A 478 20.49 -11.01 -3.68
CA VAL A 478 19.91 -11.47 -2.41
C VAL A 478 18.39 -11.57 -2.50
N GLN A 479 17.74 -10.62 -3.17
CA GLN A 479 16.30 -10.62 -3.39
C GLN A 479 15.82 -11.79 -4.23
N ILE A 480 16.53 -12.11 -5.32
CA ILE A 480 16.26 -13.28 -6.16
C ILE A 480 16.47 -14.56 -5.37
N ALA A 481 17.58 -14.68 -4.66
CA ALA A 481 17.88 -15.86 -3.84
C ALA A 481 16.80 -16.14 -2.77
N ARG A 482 16.05 -15.11 -2.35
CA ARG A 482 14.97 -15.20 -1.35
C ARG A 482 13.56 -15.09 -1.94
N ASN A 483 13.41 -15.03 -3.27
CA ASN A 483 12.18 -14.69 -4.01
C ASN A 483 11.37 -13.54 -3.37
N ILE A 484 12.04 -12.42 -3.10
CA ILE A 484 11.42 -11.26 -2.43
C ILE A 484 11.74 -9.97 -3.18
N THR A 485 10.77 -9.07 -3.28
CA THR A 485 10.95 -7.77 -3.92
C THR A 485 11.43 -6.68 -2.94
N THR A 486 12.07 -5.61 -3.44
CA THR A 486 12.44 -4.45 -2.59
C THR A 486 11.21 -3.88 -1.89
N ASN A 487 10.10 -3.76 -2.63
CA ASN A 487 8.83 -3.28 -2.10
C ASN A 487 8.27 -4.16 -0.98
N GLU A 488 8.35 -5.49 -1.09
CA GLU A 488 7.95 -6.42 -0.03
C GLU A 488 8.82 -6.30 1.20
N VAL A 489 10.14 -6.18 1.04
CA VAL A 489 11.06 -5.94 2.17
C VAL A 489 10.72 -4.63 2.87
N ALA A 490 10.63 -3.53 2.10
CA ALA A 490 10.41 -2.19 2.64
C ALA A 490 9.04 -2.01 3.29
N ASN A 491 8.04 -2.82 2.92
CA ASN A 491 6.69 -2.76 3.46
C ASN A 491 6.26 -4.09 4.09
N ALA A 492 7.20 -4.87 4.62
CA ALA A 492 6.94 -6.21 5.16
C ALA A 492 5.85 -6.22 6.23
N ILE A 493 5.79 -5.16 7.04
CA ILE A 493 4.76 -4.96 8.08
C ILE A 493 3.35 -4.95 7.47
N ARG A 494 3.19 -4.46 6.24
CA ARG A 494 1.88 -4.30 5.58
C ARG A 494 1.37 -5.58 4.91
N TYR A 495 2.26 -6.51 4.57
CA TYR A 495 1.91 -7.72 3.84
C TYR A 495 1.66 -8.87 4.82
N GLY A 496 0.41 -9.04 5.24
CA GLY A 496 0.01 -10.10 6.18
C GLY A 496 0.35 -11.51 5.69
N TYR A 497 0.35 -11.75 4.38
CA TYR A 497 0.75 -13.03 3.78
C TYR A 497 2.25 -13.35 3.94
N LEU A 498 3.08 -12.37 4.34
CA LEU A 498 4.50 -12.54 4.61
C LEU A 498 4.79 -12.74 6.11
N ARG A 499 3.78 -12.95 6.96
CA ARG A 499 3.96 -13.15 8.41
C ARG A 499 3.67 -14.59 8.82
N GLY A 500 4.45 -15.08 9.78
CA GLY A 500 4.31 -16.32 10.52
C GLY A 500 3.28 -16.21 11.66
N PRO A 501 2.83 -17.34 12.26
CA PRO A 501 1.90 -17.33 13.39
C PRO A 501 2.47 -16.62 14.62
N ASP A 502 3.80 -16.62 14.71
CA ASP A 502 4.62 -15.92 15.71
C ASP A 502 4.88 -14.44 15.34
N GLY A 503 4.26 -13.94 14.27
CA GLY A 503 4.43 -12.58 13.75
C GLY A 503 5.75 -12.35 13.01
N ARG A 504 6.62 -13.36 12.88
CA ARG A 504 7.91 -13.23 12.19
C ARG A 504 7.76 -13.20 10.67
N PHE A 505 8.70 -12.61 9.98
CA PHE A 505 8.71 -12.58 8.52
C PHE A 505 8.92 -13.98 7.92
N ARG A 506 7.98 -14.45 7.08
CA ARG A 506 8.03 -15.74 6.40
C ARG A 506 7.50 -15.59 4.97
N ASN A 507 8.38 -15.70 3.97
CA ASN A 507 8.03 -15.53 2.57
C ASN A 507 7.57 -16.85 1.91
N PRO A 508 6.26 -17.10 1.72
CA PRO A 508 5.73 -18.37 1.22
C PRO A 508 6.13 -18.75 -0.21
N TYR A 509 6.75 -17.82 -0.93
CA TYR A 509 7.23 -18.04 -2.30
C TYR A 509 8.73 -18.38 -2.36
N ASN A 510 9.41 -18.49 -1.21
CA ASN A 510 10.84 -18.82 -1.18
C ASN A 510 11.07 -20.34 -1.20
N HIS A 511 11.46 -20.89 -2.35
CA HIS A 511 11.76 -22.32 -2.52
C HIS A 511 13.22 -22.71 -2.20
N GLY A 512 13.98 -21.79 -1.61
CA GLY A 512 15.41 -21.95 -1.35
C GLY A 512 16.28 -21.36 -2.46
N CYS A 513 17.51 -20.97 -2.09
CA CYS A 513 18.42 -20.20 -2.94
C CYS A 513 18.64 -20.83 -4.31
N TRP A 514 18.89 -22.14 -4.36
CA TRP A 514 19.15 -22.84 -5.62
C TRP A 514 17.97 -22.83 -6.58
N LYS A 515 16.76 -23.22 -6.12
CA LYS A 515 15.56 -23.24 -6.97
C LYS A 515 15.20 -21.82 -7.42
N ASN A 516 15.15 -20.85 -6.51
CA ASN A 516 14.81 -19.46 -6.86
C ASN A 516 15.77 -18.86 -7.90
N CYS A 517 17.08 -19.07 -7.73
CA CYS A 517 18.08 -18.57 -8.68
C CYS A 517 17.99 -19.30 -10.03
N SER A 518 17.81 -20.62 -10.02
CA SER A 518 17.62 -21.41 -11.24
C SER A 518 16.41 -20.92 -12.04
N ASP A 519 15.25 -20.82 -11.38
CA ASP A 519 14.00 -20.39 -11.99
C ASP A 519 14.13 -18.97 -12.55
N PHE A 520 14.77 -18.06 -11.80
CA PHE A 520 15.02 -16.71 -12.27
C PHE A 520 15.94 -16.67 -13.50
N LEU A 521 16.99 -17.49 -13.55
CA LEU A 521 17.91 -17.52 -14.70
C LEU A 521 17.22 -18.07 -15.97
N ILE A 522 16.33 -19.05 -15.82
CA ILE A 522 15.61 -19.67 -16.93
C ILE A 522 14.45 -18.76 -17.38
N ASN A 523 13.54 -18.43 -16.46
CA ASN A 523 12.25 -17.79 -16.75
C ASN A 523 12.28 -16.25 -16.62
N GLY A 524 13.33 -15.69 -16.00
CA GLY A 524 13.45 -14.26 -15.69
C GLY A 524 12.65 -13.79 -14.47
N HIS A 525 11.91 -14.70 -13.83
CA HIS A 525 11.16 -14.53 -12.61
C HIS A 525 10.97 -15.91 -11.95
N THR A 526 10.66 -15.93 -10.66
CA THR A 526 10.25 -17.17 -9.98
C THR A 526 8.77 -17.41 -10.26
N ASP A 527 8.41 -18.65 -10.56
CA ASP A 527 7.02 -19.06 -10.69
C ASP A 527 6.39 -19.08 -9.30
N ASP A 528 5.32 -18.30 -9.13
CA ASP A 528 4.64 -18.13 -7.85
C ASP A 528 3.33 -18.94 -7.78
N ASP A 529 3.01 -19.73 -8.82
CA ASP A 529 1.85 -20.61 -8.85
C ASP A 529 2.02 -21.78 -7.84
N GLU A 530 3.27 -22.19 -7.60
CA GLU A 530 3.63 -23.09 -6.51
C GLU A 530 3.93 -22.29 -5.24
N ILE A 531 3.10 -22.43 -4.21
CA ILE A 531 3.40 -21.87 -2.90
C ILE A 531 4.26 -22.87 -2.11
N ALA A 532 5.47 -22.48 -1.70
CA ALA A 532 6.40 -23.34 -0.96
C ALA A 532 5.82 -23.81 0.39
N TRP A 533 4.93 -23.02 0.99
CA TRP A 533 4.12 -23.39 2.14
C TRP A 533 2.84 -22.56 2.17
N GLN A 534 1.70 -23.17 2.55
CA GLN A 534 0.41 -22.50 2.53
C GLN A 534 0.43 -21.17 3.30
N PRO A 535 -0.18 -20.10 2.76
CA PRO A 535 -0.36 -18.84 3.50
C PRO A 535 -1.16 -19.09 4.77
N LEU A 536 -0.81 -18.43 5.87
CA LEU A 536 -1.50 -18.63 7.15
C LEU A 536 -3.00 -18.33 7.12
N GLN A 537 -3.45 -17.48 6.21
CA GLN A 537 -4.88 -17.20 6.01
C GLN A 537 -5.69 -18.43 5.55
N GLN A 538 -5.02 -19.47 5.02
CA GLN A 538 -5.64 -20.76 4.70
C GLN A 538 -5.47 -21.80 5.82
N VAL A 539 -4.41 -21.69 6.63
CA VAL A 539 -4.12 -22.64 7.73
C VAL A 539 -4.92 -22.32 9.01
N ALA A 540 -5.42 -21.09 9.13
CA ALA A 540 -6.20 -20.60 10.28
C ALA A 540 -7.73 -20.53 10.03
N ARG A 541 -8.25 -21.19 8.99
CA ARG A 541 -9.69 -21.37 8.78
C ARG A 541 -10.19 -22.62 9.48
#